data_AF-A0A651HNB6-F1
#
_entry.id   AF-A0A651HNB6-F1
#
_cell.length_a   1.000
_cell.length_b   1.000
_cell.length_c   1.000
_cell.angle_alpha   90.00
_cell.angle_beta   90.00
_cell.angle_gamma   90.00
#
_symmetry.space_group_name_H-M   'P 1'
#
loop_
_entity.id
_entity.type
_entity.pdbx_description
1 polymer ?
#
loop_
_entity_poly.entity_id
_entity_poly.type
_entity_poly.pdbx_seq_one_letter_code
_entity_poly.pdbx_strand_id
1 'polypeptide(L)'
;MRRTTTPPADQRLEISPEEAWAALPAVYRAVGLDPDIRNPSIRQLGVDRHRFPARILDRRPSEFFNCGVEPGMNRPLANQGRIDAQIITTVRTRSDGTASIVTQISAVATPRGAGGRSECRSSGLLEQVIVDLIRDRTAAGTTGME
;
A
#
# COMPACT_ATOMS: atom_id res chain seq x y z
N MET A 1 4.92 26.62 -5.07
CA MET A 1 3.90 25.55 -5.16
C MET A 1 4.14 24.56 -4.04
N ARG A 2 3.27 24.47 -3.03
CA ARG A 2 3.44 23.58 -1.88
C ARG A 2 2.93 22.17 -2.25
N ARG A 3 3.81 21.17 -2.23
CA ARG A 3 3.43 19.75 -2.38
C ARG A 3 2.60 19.37 -1.14
N THR A 4 1.29 19.26 -1.27
CA THR A 4 0.45 18.66 -0.22
C THR A 4 0.59 17.15 -0.32
N THR A 5 1.66 16.62 0.29
CA THR A 5 1.74 15.20 0.60
C THR A 5 0.72 14.96 1.71
N THR A 6 -0.44 14.37 1.39
CA THR A 6 -1.35 13.87 2.42
C THR A 6 -0.54 12.96 3.33
N PRO A 7 -0.46 13.22 4.66
CA PRO A 7 0.25 12.33 5.55
C PRO A 7 -0.35 10.92 5.42
N PRO A 8 0.50 9.88 5.41
CA PRO A 8 -0.01 8.50 5.36
C PRO A 8 -0.97 8.29 6.53
N ALA A 9 -2.14 7.71 6.24
CA ALA A 9 -3.14 7.45 7.27
C ALA A 9 -2.53 6.54 8.35
N ASP A 10 -2.46 7.06 9.58
CA ASP A 10 -2.09 6.30 10.76
C ASP A 10 -3.29 5.42 11.14
N GLN A 11 -3.18 4.12 10.86
CA GLN A 11 -4.28 3.18 11.05
C GLN A 11 -4.04 2.35 12.32
N ARG A 12 -4.90 2.57 13.32
CA ARG A 12 -4.86 1.86 14.60
C ARG A 12 -5.35 0.41 14.47
N LEU A 13 -4.67 -0.49 15.18
CA LEU A 13 -5.03 -1.89 15.33
C LEU A 13 -5.04 -2.27 16.82
N GLU A 14 -6.08 -2.96 17.29
CA GLU A 14 -6.20 -3.47 18.66
C GLU A 14 -5.37 -4.77 18.88
N ILE A 15 -4.12 -4.78 18.41
CA ILE A 15 -3.16 -5.89 18.57
C ILE A 15 -1.81 -5.34 18.97
N SER A 16 -0.90 -6.20 19.43
CA SER A 16 0.47 -5.77 19.71
C SER A 16 1.23 -5.42 18.43
N PRO A 17 2.21 -4.50 18.50
CA PRO A 17 3.10 -4.21 17.39
C PRO A 17 3.89 -5.42 16.87
N GLU A 18 4.12 -6.42 17.73
CA GLU A 18 4.85 -7.64 17.40
C GLU A 18 4.00 -8.58 16.54
N GLU A 19 2.73 -8.76 16.90
CA GLU A 19 1.76 -9.51 16.09
C GLU A 19 1.56 -8.86 14.72
N ALA A 20 1.39 -7.54 14.70
CA ALA A 20 1.25 -6.78 13.45
C ALA A 20 2.49 -6.96 12.55
N TRP A 21 3.69 -6.87 13.14
CA TRP A 21 4.95 -7.05 12.41
C TRP A 21 5.13 -8.47 11.88
N ALA A 22 4.75 -9.49 12.67
CA ALA A 22 4.80 -10.89 12.27
C ALA A 22 3.84 -11.22 11.11
N ALA A 23 2.66 -10.58 11.07
CA ALA A 23 1.67 -10.78 10.01
C ALA A 23 2.06 -10.14 8.68
N LEU A 24 2.81 -9.03 8.72
CA LEU A 24 3.04 -8.15 7.57
C LEU A 24 3.64 -8.83 6.32
N PRO A 25 4.64 -9.74 6.42
CA PRO A 25 5.18 -10.43 5.25
C PRO A 25 4.16 -11.34 4.54
N ALA A 26 3.24 -11.95 5.28
CA ALA A 26 2.18 -12.76 4.70
C ALA A 26 1.11 -11.89 4.02
N VAL A 27 0.82 -10.71 4.58
CA VAL A 27 -0.10 -9.74 3.99
C VAL A 27 0.45 -9.19 2.68
N TYR A 28 1.73 -8.81 2.64
CA TYR A 28 2.40 -8.35 1.41
C TYR A 28 2.26 -9.38 0.28
N ARG A 29 2.57 -10.66 0.57
CA ARG A 29 2.42 -11.73 -0.43
C ARG A 29 0.98 -11.91 -0.89
N ALA A 30 -0.01 -11.78 0.01
CA ALA A 30 -1.42 -11.90 -0.33
C ALA A 30 -1.91 -10.77 -1.25
N VAL A 31 -1.31 -9.57 -1.14
CA VAL A 31 -1.58 -8.47 -2.08
C VAL A 31 -0.70 -8.48 -3.34
N GLY A 32 0.09 -9.54 -3.54
CA GLY A 32 0.98 -9.69 -4.69
C GLY A 32 2.25 -8.84 -4.62
N LEU A 33 2.63 -8.35 -3.44
CA LEU A 33 3.85 -7.62 -3.19
C LEU A 33 4.94 -8.56 -2.66
N ASP A 34 6.11 -8.54 -3.28
CA ASP A 34 7.30 -9.27 -2.83
C ASP A 34 8.27 -8.28 -2.17
N PRO A 35 8.43 -8.31 -0.84
CA PRO A 35 9.19 -7.29 -0.13
C PRO A 35 10.70 -7.45 -0.29
N ASP A 36 11.35 -6.48 -0.93
CA ASP A 36 12.81 -6.36 -1.01
C ASP A 36 13.40 -5.40 0.04
N ILE A 37 12.55 -4.65 0.74
CA ILE A 37 12.93 -3.79 1.87
C ILE A 37 12.49 -4.46 3.16
N ARG A 38 13.43 -4.74 4.07
CA ARG A 38 13.15 -5.24 5.42
C ARG A 38 14.10 -4.62 6.45
N ASN A 39 13.55 -3.82 7.37
CA ASN A 39 14.28 -3.23 8.47
C ASN A 39 13.57 -3.53 9.79
N PRO A 40 13.96 -4.61 10.49
CA PRO A 40 13.30 -5.03 11.73
C PRO A 40 13.52 -4.05 12.89
N SER A 41 14.63 -3.30 12.90
CA SER A 41 14.97 -2.36 13.98
C SER A 41 13.95 -1.22 14.12
N ILE A 42 13.30 -0.85 13.02
CA ILE A 42 12.23 0.15 12.97
C ILE A 42 10.89 -0.44 12.49
N ARG A 43 10.78 -1.77 12.45
CA ARG A 43 9.59 -2.53 11.98
C ARG A 43 9.04 -2.02 10.65
N GLN A 44 9.92 -1.91 9.67
CA GLN A 44 9.60 -1.43 8.33
C GLN A 44 9.75 -2.57 7.31
N LEU A 45 8.72 -2.77 6.50
CA LEU A 45 8.70 -3.70 5.38
C LEU A 45 8.23 -2.96 4.13
N GLY A 46 8.81 -3.23 2.98
CA GLY A 46 8.42 -2.53 1.77
C GLY A 46 8.86 -3.21 0.49
N VAL A 47 8.38 -2.65 -0.62
CA VAL A 47 8.87 -2.92 -1.97
C VAL A 47 9.45 -1.63 -2.51
N ASP A 48 10.71 -1.64 -2.97
CA ASP A 48 11.34 -0.43 -3.56
C ASP A 48 10.71 -0.09 -4.90
N ARG A 49 10.54 -1.12 -5.75
CA ARG A 49 9.96 -0.99 -7.07
C ARG A 49 9.07 -2.17 -7.43
N HIS A 50 7.77 -2.01 -7.19
CA HIS A 50 6.74 -2.92 -7.65
C HIS A 50 6.15 -2.45 -8.99
N ARG A 51 5.98 -3.37 -9.93
CA ARG A 51 5.26 -3.12 -11.18
C ARG A 51 3.89 -3.76 -11.10
N PHE A 52 2.85 -2.94 -11.03
CA PHE A 52 1.49 -3.45 -10.98
C PHE A 52 1.06 -4.02 -12.35
N PRO A 53 0.26 -5.11 -12.35
CA PRO A 53 -0.40 -5.59 -13.55
C PRO A 53 -1.51 -4.62 -13.99
N ALA A 54 -2.14 -4.91 -15.13
CA ALA A 54 -3.31 -4.16 -15.61
C ALA A 54 -4.53 -4.23 -14.68
N ARG A 55 -4.53 -5.19 -13.73
CA ARG A 55 -5.48 -5.29 -12.63
C ARG A 55 -4.72 -5.48 -11.32
N ILE A 56 -5.21 -4.85 -10.27
CA ILE A 56 -4.67 -4.96 -8.91
C ILE A 56 -5.76 -5.59 -8.08
N LEU A 57 -5.53 -6.80 -7.54
CA LEU A 57 -6.56 -7.54 -6.78
C LEU A 57 -7.89 -7.66 -7.55
N ASP A 58 -7.78 -7.98 -8.84
CA ASP A 58 -8.90 -8.03 -9.80
C ASP A 58 -9.71 -6.73 -9.93
N ARG A 59 -9.12 -5.59 -9.60
CA ARG A 59 -9.74 -4.25 -9.70
C ARG A 59 -8.93 -3.33 -10.61
N ARG A 60 -9.55 -2.22 -11.04
CA ARG A 60 -8.90 -1.27 -11.95
C ARG A 60 -7.81 -0.48 -11.19
N PRO A 61 -6.64 -0.24 -11.80
CA PRO A 61 -5.60 0.55 -11.14
C PRO A 61 -6.04 1.95 -10.71
N SER A 62 -6.98 2.58 -11.43
CA SER A 62 -7.54 3.88 -11.04
C SER A 62 -8.31 3.88 -9.72
N GLU A 63 -8.70 2.71 -9.21
CA GLU A 63 -9.32 2.59 -7.89
C GLU A 63 -8.29 2.70 -6.77
N PHE A 64 -7.01 2.39 -7.06
CA PHE A 64 -5.91 2.47 -6.10
C PHE A 64 -5.09 3.75 -6.29
N PHE A 65 -4.93 4.20 -7.53
CA PHE A 65 -4.04 5.30 -7.91
C PHE A 65 -4.73 6.37 -8.72
N ASN A 66 -4.62 7.62 -8.28
CA ASN A 66 -5.02 8.79 -9.05
C ASN A 66 -3.79 9.43 -9.71
N CYS A 67 -3.63 9.17 -11.01
CA CYS A 67 -2.54 9.70 -11.84
C CYS A 67 -2.99 10.84 -12.76
N GLY A 68 -4.20 11.39 -12.54
CA GLY A 68 -4.85 12.32 -13.46
C GLY A 68 -5.47 11.62 -14.68
N VAL A 69 -5.84 12.43 -15.66
CA VAL A 69 -6.51 12.01 -16.90
C VAL A 69 -5.71 12.42 -18.13
N GLU A 70 -5.87 11.66 -19.21
CA GLU A 70 -5.28 11.99 -20.49
C GLU A 70 -5.99 13.21 -21.13
N PRO A 71 -5.25 14.24 -21.58
CA PRO A 71 -5.82 15.38 -22.29
C PRO A 71 -6.57 14.93 -23.55
N GLY A 72 -7.78 15.46 -23.75
CA GLY A 72 -8.60 15.21 -24.95
C GLY A 72 -9.48 13.96 -24.89
N MET A 73 -9.05 12.88 -24.22
CA MET A 73 -9.86 11.66 -24.07
C MET A 73 -10.50 11.50 -22.69
N ASN A 74 -10.07 12.27 -21.69
CA ASN A 74 -10.59 12.25 -20.30
C ASN A 74 -10.60 10.83 -19.66
N ARG A 75 -9.64 9.99 -20.05
CA ARG A 75 -9.47 8.63 -19.52
C ARG A 75 -8.47 8.65 -18.36
N PRO A 76 -8.68 7.89 -17.27
CA PRO A 76 -7.72 7.84 -16.17
C PRO A 76 -6.37 7.27 -16.61
N LEU A 77 -5.27 8.01 -16.40
CA LEU A 77 -3.93 7.57 -16.82
C LEU A 77 -3.49 6.27 -16.13
N ALA A 78 -3.96 6.03 -14.90
CA ALA A 78 -3.73 4.79 -14.15
C ALA A 78 -4.17 3.52 -14.93
N ASN A 79 -5.21 3.62 -15.77
CA ASN A 79 -5.76 2.48 -16.51
C ASN A 79 -5.15 2.30 -17.91
N GLN A 80 -4.30 3.24 -18.35
CA GLN A 80 -3.83 3.33 -19.74
C GLN A 80 -2.37 2.92 -19.89
N GLY A 81 -1.67 2.71 -18.78
CA GLY A 81 -0.24 2.55 -18.75
C GLY A 81 0.22 1.52 -17.75
N ARG A 82 1.54 1.50 -17.57
CA ARG A 82 2.20 0.80 -16.49
C ARG A 82 2.24 1.68 -15.25
N ILE A 83 2.00 1.10 -14.07
CA ILE A 83 2.25 1.75 -12.80
C ILE A 83 3.45 1.08 -12.13
N ASP A 84 4.49 1.87 -11.89
CA ASP A 84 5.63 1.51 -11.05
C ASP A 84 5.44 2.22 -9.69
N ALA A 85 5.49 1.49 -8.58
CA ALA A 85 5.26 2.03 -7.24
C ALA A 85 6.27 1.52 -6.21
N GLN A 86 6.63 2.40 -5.29
CA GLN A 86 7.30 2.07 -4.03
C GLN A 86 6.24 2.02 -2.93
N ILE A 87 6.24 0.96 -2.13
CA ILE A 87 5.28 0.78 -1.02
C ILE A 87 6.07 0.43 0.24
N ILE A 88 5.96 1.26 1.28
CA ILE A 88 6.67 1.08 2.55
C ILE A 88 5.66 1.12 3.67
N THR A 89 5.60 0.06 4.46
CA THR A 89 4.77 -0.04 5.65
C THR A 89 5.64 -0.06 6.89
N THR A 90 5.30 0.78 7.87
CA THR A 90 5.96 0.84 9.17
C THR A 90 4.96 0.54 10.28
N VAL A 91 5.33 -0.37 11.17
CA VAL A 91 4.56 -0.67 12.38
C VAL A 91 5.10 0.16 13.54
N ARG A 92 4.24 1.00 14.13
CA ARG A 92 4.56 1.84 15.27
C ARG A 92 3.90 1.32 16.53
N THR A 93 4.57 1.50 17.66
CA THR A 93 3.96 1.32 18.98
C THR A 93 3.23 2.59 19.37
N ARG A 94 1.99 2.46 19.84
CA ARG A 94 1.20 3.54 20.41
C ARG A 94 1.40 3.64 21.93
N SER A 95 0.97 4.75 22.52
CA SER A 95 1.09 5.00 23.97
C SER A 95 0.30 4.01 24.83
N ASP A 96 -0.74 3.40 24.27
CA ASP A 96 -1.58 2.38 24.92
C ASP A 96 -1.06 0.95 24.69
N GLY A 97 0.14 0.79 24.10
CA GLY A 97 0.75 -0.51 23.82
C GLY A 97 0.23 -1.19 22.54
N THR A 98 -0.75 -0.61 21.85
CA THR A 98 -1.30 -1.15 20.61
C THR A 98 -0.47 -0.77 19.38
N ALA A 99 -0.72 -1.44 18.26
CA ALA A 99 -0.06 -1.17 16.99
C ALA A 99 -0.72 -0.02 16.21
N SER A 100 0.11 0.77 15.52
CA SER A 100 -0.33 1.64 14.43
C SER A 100 0.41 1.29 13.14
N ILE A 101 -0.31 1.21 12.03
CA ILE A 101 0.22 0.94 10.70
C ILE A 101 0.25 2.23 9.90
N VAL A 102 1.43 2.55 9.37
CA VAL A 102 1.63 3.67 8.47
C VAL A 102 2.14 3.13 7.15
N THR A 103 1.36 3.27 6.08
CA THR A 103 1.76 2.85 4.73
C THR A 103 2.00 4.08 3.86
N GLN A 104 3.18 4.15 3.27
CA GLN A 104 3.59 5.19 2.34
C GLN A 104 3.69 4.62 0.94
N ILE A 105 3.00 5.25 -0.01
CA ILE A 105 2.99 4.81 -1.40
C ILE A 105 3.41 5.96 -2.31
N SER A 106 4.46 5.73 -3.08
CA SER A 106 4.93 6.62 -4.13
C SER A 106 4.80 5.90 -5.47
N ALA A 107 3.86 6.34 -6.31
CA ALA A 107 3.54 5.66 -7.55
C ALA A 107 3.67 6.57 -8.76
N VAL A 108 3.98 5.98 -9.91
CA VAL A 108 4.13 6.73 -11.15
C VAL A 108 3.60 5.93 -12.33
N ALA A 109 2.76 6.57 -13.15
CA ALA A 109 2.20 6.03 -14.37
C ALA A 109 3.09 6.35 -15.57
N THR A 110 3.25 5.36 -16.45
CA THR A 110 3.86 5.50 -17.77
C THR A 110 2.83 5.03 -18.81
N PRO A 111 2.18 5.93 -19.56
CA PRO A 111 1.17 5.55 -20.55
C PRO A 111 1.79 4.76 -21.72
N ARG A 112 0.96 3.97 -22.42
CA ARG A 112 1.39 3.28 -23.64
C ARG A 112 1.40 4.27 -24.82
N GLY A 113 2.52 4.93 -25.07
CA GLY A 113 2.68 5.85 -26.21
C GLY A 113 3.66 6.99 -25.94
N ALA A 114 3.54 8.09 -26.69
CA ALA A 114 4.40 9.27 -26.57
C ALA A 114 4.14 10.13 -25.31
N GLY A 115 3.30 9.65 -24.38
CA GLY A 115 2.98 10.36 -23.15
C GLY A 115 4.13 10.28 -22.12
N GLY A 116 4.39 11.41 -21.47
CA GLY A 116 5.38 11.49 -20.38
C GLY A 116 4.98 10.71 -19.14
N ARG A 117 5.94 10.55 -18.22
CA ARG A 117 5.74 9.92 -16.92
C ARG A 117 4.89 10.84 -16.02
N SER A 118 3.87 10.31 -15.33
CA SER A 118 2.94 11.09 -14.49
C SER A 118 2.91 10.56 -13.05
N GLU A 119 3.17 11.42 -12.08
CA GLU A 119 3.07 11.07 -10.65
C GLU A 119 1.63 10.66 -10.29
N CYS A 120 1.51 9.63 -9.47
CA CYS A 120 0.24 9.12 -8.98
C CYS A 120 0.14 9.32 -7.47
N ARG A 121 -1.05 9.70 -7.02
CA ARG A 121 -1.41 9.71 -5.60
C ARG A 121 -2.13 8.40 -5.26
N SER A 122 -1.87 7.87 -4.09
CA SER A 122 -2.70 6.79 -3.55
C SER A 122 -4.11 7.30 -3.26
N SER A 123 -5.10 6.42 -3.43
CA SER A 123 -6.49 6.62 -3.00
C SER A 123 -6.72 6.25 -1.52
N GLY A 124 -5.77 5.58 -0.87
CA GLY A 124 -5.94 4.98 0.45
C GLY A 124 -6.44 3.53 0.42
N LEU A 125 -6.87 3.02 -0.75
CA LEU A 125 -7.47 1.71 -0.85
C LEU A 125 -6.47 0.56 -0.60
N LEU A 126 -5.23 0.68 -1.09
CA LEU A 126 -4.24 -0.38 -0.86
C LEU A 126 -3.83 -0.42 0.61
N GLU A 127 -3.71 0.75 1.24
CA GLU A 127 -3.43 0.93 2.66
C GLU A 127 -4.55 0.32 3.52
N GLN A 128 -5.80 0.52 3.13
CA GLN A 128 -6.96 -0.10 3.79
C GLN A 128 -6.90 -1.63 3.67
N VAL A 129 -6.68 -2.16 2.46
CA VAL A 129 -6.60 -3.61 2.22
C VAL A 129 -5.50 -4.26 3.05
N ILE A 130 -4.32 -3.62 3.14
CA ILE A 130 -3.22 -4.12 3.98
C ILE A 130 -3.67 -4.23 5.44
N VAL A 131 -4.33 -3.20 5.98
CA VAL A 131 -4.78 -3.18 7.38
C VAL A 131 -5.86 -4.20 7.65
N ASP A 132 -6.85 -4.34 6.76
CA ASP A 132 -7.91 -5.33 6.89
C ASP A 132 -7.34 -6.76 6.87
N LEU A 133 -6.38 -7.02 5.98
CA LEU A 133 -5.70 -8.32 5.90
C LEU A 133 -4.83 -8.63 7.14
N ILE A 134 -4.28 -7.62 7.82
CA ILE A 134 -3.60 -7.80 9.12
C ILE A 134 -4.64 -8.21 10.16
N ARG A 135 -5.74 -7.46 10.27
CA ARG A 135 -6.83 -7.74 11.23
C ARG A 135 -7.36 -9.15 11.09
N ASP A 136 -7.67 -9.57 9.86
CA ASP A 136 -8.23 -10.90 9.61
C ASP A 136 -7.26 -12.02 10.04
N ARG A 137 -5.96 -11.84 9.80
CA ARG A 137 -4.94 -12.84 10.18
C ARG A 137 -4.76 -12.94 11.67
N THR A 138 -4.77 -11.81 12.37
CA THR A 138 -4.61 -11.80 13.82
C THR A 138 -5.87 -12.25 14.54
N ALA A 139 -7.06 -11.99 14.00
CA ALA A 139 -8.31 -12.52 14.54
C ALA A 139 -8.40 -14.06 14.40
N ALA A 140 -7.94 -14.61 13.28
CA ALA A 140 -7.92 -16.05 13.06
C ALA A 140 -6.95 -16.80 14.00
N GLY A 141 -5.89 -16.14 14.49
CA GLY A 141 -4.92 -16.72 15.43
C GLY A 141 -5.46 -16.90 16.86
N THR A 142 -6.54 -16.20 17.24
CA THR A 142 -7.10 -16.23 18.60
C THR A 142 -8.13 -17.34 18.81
N THR A 143 -8.57 -18.03 17.75
CA THR A 143 -9.65 -19.06 17.82
C THR A 143 -9.10 -20.50 17.90
N GLY A 144 -7.80 -20.67 18.18
CA GLY A 144 -7.11 -21.98 18.15
C GLY A 144 -6.47 -22.43 19.47
N MET A 145 -6.99 -21.96 20.62
CA MET A 145 -6.64 -22.47 21.94
C MET A 145 -7.93 -22.88 22.68
N GLU A 146 -8.42 -24.08 22.38
CA GLU A 146 -9.29 -24.87 23.24
C GLU A 146 -8.70 -26.27 23.39
#